data_AF-A0A9J6QLN1-F1
#
_entry.id   AF-A0A9J6QLN1-F1
#
_cell.length_a   1.000
_cell.length_b   1.000
_cell.length_c   1.000
_cell.angle_alpha   90.00
_cell.angle_beta   90.00
_cell.angle_gamma   90.00
#
_symmetry.space_group_name_H-M   'P 1'
#
loop_
_entity.id
_entity.type
_entity.pdbx_description
1 polymer ?
#
loop_
_entity_poly.entity_id
_entity_poly.type
_entity_poly.pdbx_seq_one_letter_code
_entity_poly.pdbx_strand_id
1 'polypeptide(L)'
;MHSIKLVCDKPFHNNCDVTVYDVTDGKEKKRCKIMVDYAESDIRQLQKQGYDYEAAAAYFQEWIYKTVKRYIADDWECTEGLDEIMQIVREHIEPYF
;
A
#
# COMPACT_ATOMS: atom_id res chain seq x y z
N MET A 1 19.20 -3.20 5.57
CA MET A 1 18.35 -2.33 4.76
C MET A 1 18.17 -2.89 3.36
N HIS A 2 16.97 -3.39 3.05
CA HIS A 2 16.57 -3.81 1.71
C HIS A 2 15.97 -2.64 0.94
N SER A 3 16.30 -2.51 -0.34
CA SER A 3 15.66 -1.55 -1.24
C SER A 3 14.51 -2.24 -1.96
N ILE A 4 13.29 -1.75 -1.76
CA ILE A 4 12.07 -2.37 -2.27
C ILE A 4 11.38 -1.46 -3.27
N LYS A 5 11.04 -2.03 -4.42
CA LYS A 5 10.19 -1.42 -5.44
C LYS A 5 8.80 -2.03 -5.36
N LEU A 6 7.79 -1.17 -5.28
CA LEU A 6 6.39 -1.56 -5.36
C LEU A 6 5.89 -1.29 -6.77
N VAL A 7 5.14 -2.22 -7.34
CA VAL A 7 4.51 -2.04 -8.64
C VAL A 7 3.04 -2.34 -8.48
N CYS A 8 2.21 -1.33 -8.65
CA CYS A 8 0.77 -1.51 -8.70
C CYS A 8 0.43 -2.21 -10.02
N ASP A 9 -0.19 -3.39 -9.94
CA ASP A 9 -0.87 -3.97 -11.08
C ASP A 9 -2.14 -3.16 -11.39
N LYS A 10 -2.83 -3.48 -12.48
CA LYS A 10 -4.04 -2.76 -12.88
C LYS A 10 -5.03 -2.69 -11.70
N PRO A 11 -5.37 -1.47 -11.21
CA PRO A 11 -6.25 -1.34 -10.06
C PRO A 11 -7.65 -1.82 -10.39
N PHE A 12 -8.30 -2.46 -9.42
CA PHE A 12 -9.70 -2.80 -9.45
C PHE A 12 -10.51 -1.71 -8.77
N HIS A 13 -11.84 -1.86 -8.79
CA HIS A 13 -12.75 -0.88 -8.22
C HIS A 13 -12.48 -0.64 -6.72
N ASN A 14 -12.27 -1.70 -5.95
CA ASN A 14 -12.16 -1.64 -4.49
C ASN A 14 -10.80 -2.11 -3.94
N ASN A 15 -9.88 -2.53 -4.79
CA ASN A 15 -8.55 -2.94 -4.35
C ASN A 15 -7.52 -2.76 -5.47
N CYS A 16 -6.25 -2.80 -5.09
CA CYS A 16 -5.16 -2.95 -6.04
C CYS A 16 -4.19 -4.03 -5.59
N ASP A 17 -3.75 -4.83 -6.56
CA ASP A 17 -2.69 -5.80 -6.38
C ASP A 17 -1.35 -5.07 -6.52
N VAL A 18 -0.46 -5.22 -5.54
CA VAL A 18 0.88 -4.63 -5.53
C VAL A 18 1.90 -5.75 -5.54
N THR A 19 2.66 -5.84 -6.64
CA THR A 19 3.81 -6.74 -6.71
C THR A 19 5.01 -6.09 -6.03
N VAL A 20 5.66 -6.85 -5.14
CA VAL A 20 6.82 -6.38 -4.38
C VAL A 20 8.11 -6.98 -4.93
N TYR A 21 9.04 -6.11 -5.31
CA TYR A 21 10.35 -6.47 -5.82
C TYR A 21 11.44 -6.02 -4.84
N ASP A 22 12.36 -6.93 -4.52
CA ASP A 22 13.61 -6.60 -3.86
C ASP A 22 14.65 -6.26 -4.92
N VAL A 23 15.19 -5.04 -4.86
CA VAL A 23 16.16 -4.48 -5.82
C VAL A 23 17.52 -4.19 -5.18
N THR A 24 17.76 -4.67 -3.95
CA THR A 24 18.98 -4.36 -3.17
C THR A 24 20.28 -4.67 -3.91
N ASP A 25 20.31 -5.75 -4.70
CA ASP A 25 21.50 -6.17 -5.46
C ASP A 25 21.52 -5.61 -6.91
N GLY A 26 20.71 -4.59 -7.22
CA GLY A 26 20.54 -4.05 -8.57
C GLY A 26 19.82 -4.98 -9.55
N LYS A 27 19.25 -6.09 -9.07
CA LYS A 27 18.40 -7.01 -9.85
C LYS A 27 17.02 -7.05 -9.23
N GLU A 28 15.98 -6.95 -10.07
CA GLU A 28 14.60 -7.11 -9.62
C GLU A 28 14.30 -8.57 -9.26
N LYS A 29 14.16 -8.85 -7.96
CA LYS A 29 13.73 -10.16 -7.44
C LYS A 29 12.29 -10.04 -6.96
N LYS A 30 11.34 -10.63 -7.70
CA LYS A 30 9.94 -10.70 -7.26
C LYS A 30 9.85 -11.51 -5.97
N ARG A 31 9.29 -10.91 -4.91
CA ARG A 31 9.15 -11.53 -3.59
C ARG A 31 7.74 -12.07 -3.39
N CYS A 32 6.76 -11.19 -3.40
CA CYS A 32 5.36 -11.54 -3.21
C CYS A 32 4.46 -10.54 -3.93
N LYS A 33 3.16 -10.76 -3.79
CA LYS A 33 2.11 -9.82 -4.16
C LYS A 33 1.26 -9.58 -2.92
N ILE A 34 0.98 -8.32 -2.62
CA ILE A 34 0.07 -7.91 -1.56
C ILE A 34 -1.16 -7.27 -2.21
N MET A 35 -2.32 -7.39 -1.56
CA MET A 35 -3.55 -6.77 -2.02
C MET A 35 -3.89 -5.64 -1.07
N VAL A 36 -3.93 -4.40 -1.56
CA VAL A 36 -4.40 -3.25 -0.79
C VAL A 36 -5.90 -3.14 -1.02
N ASP A 37 -6.70 -3.49 -0.01
CA ASP A 37 -8.16 -3.42 -0.08
C ASP A 37 -8.64 -2.09 0.50
N TYR A 38 -9.40 -1.34 -0.29
CA TYR A 38 -9.99 -0.06 0.04
C TYR A 38 -11.50 -0.09 -0.21
N ALA A 39 -12.14 -1.24 0.02
CA ALA A 39 -13.58 -1.37 -0.06
C ALA A 39 -14.31 -0.39 0.86
N GLU A 40 -15.49 0.05 0.43
CA GLU A 40 -16.35 0.97 1.18
C GLU A 40 -16.61 0.48 2.62
N SER A 41 -16.74 -0.83 2.84
CA SER A 41 -16.91 -1.41 4.18
C SER A 41 -15.74 -1.11 5.11
N ASP A 42 -14.51 -1.17 4.61
CA ASP A 42 -13.29 -0.89 5.37
C ASP A 42 -13.18 0.61 5.66
N ILE A 43 -13.49 1.45 4.67
CA ILE A 43 -13.53 2.91 4.84
C ILE A 43 -14.55 3.30 5.91
N ARG A 44 -15.78 2.77 5.83
CA ARG A 44 -16.83 3.00 6.85
C ARG A 44 -16.40 2.50 8.24
N GLN A 45 -15.57 1.46 8.32
CA GLN A 45 -15.03 1.01 9.60
C GLN A 45 -14.02 2.00 10.16
N LEU A 46 -13.11 2.54 9.34
CA LEU A 46 -12.17 3.59 9.74
C LEU A 46 -12.91 4.85 10.23
N GLN A 47 -13.97 5.26 9.53
CA GLN A 47 -14.83 6.36 9.95
C GLN A 47 -15.48 6.13 11.32
N LYS A 48 -16.00 4.91 11.56
CA LYS A 48 -16.56 4.54 12.88
C LYS A 48 -15.52 4.55 13.99
N GLN A 49 -14.25 4.36 13.66
CA GLN A 49 -13.12 4.47 14.59
C GLN A 49 -12.66 5.93 14.77
N GLY A 50 -13.29 6.90 14.09
CA GLY A 50 -12.99 8.33 14.21
C GLY A 50 -11.84 8.81 13.33
N TYR A 51 -11.44 8.04 12.32
CA TYR A 51 -10.44 8.48 11.34
C TYR A 51 -11.06 9.55 10.42
N ASP A 52 -10.30 10.60 10.13
CA ASP A 52 -10.58 11.53 9.05
C ASP A 52 -9.87 11.10 7.75
N TYR A 53 -10.02 11.87 6.68
CA TYR A 53 -9.42 11.56 5.37
C TYR A 53 -7.90 11.34 5.44
N GLU A 54 -7.16 12.25 6.08
CA GLU A 54 -5.70 12.15 6.16
C GLU A 54 -5.27 11.00 7.07
N ALA A 55 -5.97 10.76 8.17
CA ALA A 55 -5.72 9.61 9.04
C ALA A 55 -5.99 8.28 8.31
N ALA A 56 -7.04 8.21 7.49
CA ALA A 56 -7.36 7.04 6.69
C ALA A 56 -6.28 6.78 5.62
N ALA A 57 -5.83 7.83 4.90
CA ALA A 57 -4.72 7.70 3.96
C ALA A 57 -3.42 7.24 4.66
N ALA A 58 -3.10 7.82 5.82
CA ALA A 58 -1.94 7.42 6.62
C ALA A 58 -2.04 5.96 7.11
N TYR A 59 -3.24 5.49 7.45
CA TYR A 59 -3.49 4.10 7.82
C TYR A 59 -3.11 3.13 6.69
N PHE A 60 -3.50 3.41 5.45
CA PHE A 60 -3.14 2.56 4.30
C PHE A 60 -1.63 2.54 4.04
N GLN A 61 -0.99 3.71 4.09
CA GLN A 61 0.47 3.79 3.93
C GLN A 61 1.20 2.98 5.00
N GLU A 62 0.77 3.09 6.27
CA GLU A 62 1.35 2.33 7.37
C GLU A 62 1.07 0.83 7.22
N TRP A 63 -0.13 0.45 6.75
CA TRP A 63 -0.50 -0.93 6.50
C TRP A 63 0.38 -1.58 5.43
N ILE A 64 0.62 -0.88 4.31
CA ILE A 64 1.55 -1.33 3.26
C ILE A 64 2.93 -1.52 3.89
N TYR A 65 3.39 -0.53 4.67
CA TYR A 65 4.71 -0.57 5.26
C TYR A 65 4.92 -1.78 6.19
N LYS A 66 3.97 -1.98 7.11
CA LYS A 66 3.97 -3.11 8.06
C LYS A 66 3.86 -4.45 7.36
N THR A 67 3.06 -4.54 6.28
CA THR A 67 2.87 -5.78 5.52
C THR A 67 4.15 -6.19 4.81
N VAL A 68 4.78 -5.26 4.08
CA VAL A 68 6.07 -5.52 3.41
C VAL A 68 7.15 -5.87 4.43
N LYS A 69 7.23 -5.11 5.54
CA LYS A 69 8.18 -5.39 6.61
C LYS A 69 8.05 -6.82 7.15
N ARG A 70 6.82 -7.23 7.48
CA ARG A 70 6.52 -8.53 8.07
C ARG A 70 6.85 -9.71 7.16
N TYR A 71 6.63 -9.57 5.85
CA TYR A 71 6.72 -10.70 4.91
C TYR A 71 8.01 -10.74 4.10
N ILE A 72 8.79 -9.66 4.06
CA ILE A 72 9.94 -9.56 3.14
C ILE A 72 11.22 -9.22 3.88
N ALA A 73 11.24 -8.11 4.62
CA ALA A 73 12.46 -7.56 5.17
C ALA A 73 12.17 -6.72 6.42
N ASP A 74 12.76 -7.10 7.56
CA ASP A 74 12.56 -6.38 8.83
C ASP A 74 13.06 -4.92 8.77
N ASP A 75 14.08 -4.66 7.95
CA ASP A 75 14.68 -3.34 7.73
C ASP A 75 14.74 -3.05 6.22
N TRP A 76 13.88 -2.14 5.75
CA TRP A 76 13.71 -1.83 4.34
C TRP A 76 13.28 -0.37 4.09
N GLU A 77 13.59 0.10 2.89
CA GLU A 77 13.15 1.38 2.34
C GLU A 77 12.42 1.18 1.01
N CYS A 78 11.37 1.97 0.78
CA CYS A 78 10.67 1.98 -0.50
C CYS A 78 11.39 2.92 -1.45
N THR A 79 11.90 2.40 -2.56
CA THR A 79 12.59 3.22 -3.57
C THR A 79 11.64 3.78 -4.61
N GLU A 80 10.57 3.05 -4.95
CA GLU A 80 9.64 3.39 -6.03
C GLU A 80 8.23 2.83 -5.78
N GLY A 81 7.22 3.50 -6.34
CA GLY A 81 5.84 3.00 -6.49
C GLY A 81 4.88 3.25 -5.33
N LEU A 82 5.38 3.63 -4.14
CA LEU A 82 4.50 3.93 -3.00
C LEU A 82 3.57 5.11 -3.29
N ASP A 83 4.09 6.19 -3.89
CA ASP A 83 3.30 7.39 -4.19
C ASP A 83 2.17 7.10 -5.17
N GLU A 84 2.40 6.26 -6.18
CA GLU A 84 1.37 5.84 -7.15
C GLU A 84 0.25 5.04 -6.47
N ILE A 85 0.62 4.09 -5.60
CA ILE A 85 -0.37 3.31 -4.84
C ILE A 85 -1.17 4.22 -3.91
N MET A 86 -0.49 5.15 -3.22
CA MET A 86 -1.15 6.09 -2.33
C MET A 86 -2.04 7.08 -3.06
N GLN A 87 -1.70 7.46 -4.29
CA GLN A 87 -2.57 8.28 -5.13
C GLN A 87 -3.88 7.53 -5.45
N ILE A 88 -3.80 6.27 -5.89
CA ILE A 88 -4.97 5.43 -6.16
C ILE A 88 -5.86 5.31 -4.93
N VAL A 89 -5.25 5.03 -3.76
CA VAL A 89 -5.98 4.94 -2.50
C VAL A 89 -6.66 6.26 -2.17
N ARG A 90 -5.94 7.39 -2.24
CA ARG A 90 -6.47 8.72 -1.95
C ARG A 90 -7.65 9.09 -2.83
N GLU A 91 -7.54 8.86 -4.14
CA GLU A 91 -8.62 9.10 -5.11
C GLU A 91 -9.84 8.22 -4.82
N HIS A 92 -9.63 6.98 -4.36
CA HIS A 92 -10.75 6.10 -4.05
C HIS A 92 -11.45 6.45 -2.74
N ILE A 93 -10.71 6.85 -1.70
CA ILE A 93 -11.29 7.11 -0.38
C ILE A 93 -11.87 8.53 -0.26
N GLU A 94 -11.41 9.49 -1.06
CA GLU A 94 -11.85 10.90 -1.02
C GLU A 94 -13.38 11.07 -1.04
N PRO A 95 -14.18 10.38 -1.89
CA PRO A 95 -15.63 10.57 -1.94
C PRO A 95 -16.39 10.17 -0.67
N TYR A 96 -15.73 9.49 0.27
CA TYR A 96 -16.36 9.01 1.50
C TYR A 96 -16.17 9.97 2.68
N PHE A 97 -15.22 10.91 2.61
CA PHE A 97 -14.87 11.87 3.69
C PHE A 97 -15.21 13.30 3.32
#